data_AF-K0WJ72-F1
#
_entry.id   AF-K0WJ72-F1
#
_cell.length_a   1.000
_cell.length_b   1.000
_cell.length_c   1.000
_cell.angle_alpha   90.00
_cell.angle_beta   90.00
_cell.angle_gamma   90.00
#
_symmetry.space_group_name_H-M   'P 1'
#
loop_
_entity.id
_entity.type
_entity.pdbx_description
1 polymer ?
#
loop_
_entity_poly.entity_id
_entity_poly.type
_entity_poly.pdbx_seq_one_letter_code
_entity_poly.pdbx_strand_id
1 'polypeptide(L)'
;QMAPEAIDAARSAILDQFGERYLPDKARFYSTKAKNAQEAHEAIRPTDFYRSPDRIRKFLDADQIRLYDLIWKRGIASQMASAEIERTTAEITADNKGEKAGLRAVGSVIRFDGFIAAYTDQKEDGEQSDDGDEDGRLPEINARETLAKQKINSTQHFTEPPPRYSEASLIKKMEELGIGRPSTYAATLATLRDRDYVTIDKRKLIPQAKGRLVTAFLESFFTKYVEYDFTADLEEKLDRISAGELNWKQVLRDFWKDFFSQIEDTKELRVTNVLDSLNEALAPLVFPKREDGGDPRICQVCGTGNLSLKLGRYGAFVGCSNYPECNYTRQLSSENGGEAEGVALNEPKNLGTDPTTGEELTLRSGRFGPYIQRGDGKEAKRASLPKGWKPEDIDYEKAMALISLPRDIGKHPETGKMISSGIGRYGPFLLHDGSYANLETVEDVFSVGLNRAVTVIAEKANKAPGRGARGTPAALKTLGDHPDGGAITVRDGKYGPYVNWGKVNATLPKGKDPQAITVEEALGADRREGRQGSCREDRQGESQAEG
;
A
#
# COMPACT_ATOMS: atom_id res chain seq x y z
N GLN A 1 -2.41 6.03 32.10
CA GLN A 1 -1.89 6.86 33.22
C GLN A 1 -0.60 6.23 33.74
N MET A 2 0.36 7.00 34.28
CA MET A 2 1.51 6.41 35.01
C MET A 2 1.11 6.00 36.43
N ALA A 3 1.64 4.88 36.91
CA ALA A 3 1.43 4.41 38.27
C ALA A 3 2.06 5.39 39.29
N PRO A 4 1.51 5.49 40.52
CA PRO A 4 2.03 6.38 41.55
C PRO A 4 3.53 6.22 41.81
N GLU A 5 4.03 4.99 41.89
CA GLU A 5 5.45 4.69 42.13
C GLU A 5 6.34 5.22 41.00
N ALA A 6 5.83 5.19 39.76
CA ALA A 6 6.53 5.70 38.60
C ALA A 6 6.55 7.24 38.56
N ILE A 7 5.48 7.87 39.03
CA ILE A 7 5.42 9.33 39.21
C ILE A 7 6.47 9.77 40.23
N ASP A 8 6.55 9.07 41.38
CA ASP A 8 7.53 9.38 42.42
C ASP A 8 8.97 9.17 41.94
N ALA A 9 9.21 8.09 41.18
CA ALA A 9 10.51 7.83 40.55
C ALA A 9 10.89 8.93 39.54
N ALA A 10 9.95 9.36 38.69
CA ALA A 10 10.19 10.45 37.73
C ALA A 10 10.51 11.76 38.46
N ARG A 11 9.73 12.10 39.50
CA ARG A 11 9.93 13.31 40.32
C ARG A 11 11.29 13.33 41.01
N SER A 12 11.70 12.18 41.55
CA SER A 12 13.04 12.03 42.16
C SER A 12 14.15 12.22 41.13
N ALA A 13 14.00 11.63 39.94
CA ALA A 13 14.96 11.80 38.85
C ALA A 13 15.02 13.25 38.33
N ILE A 14 13.90 13.98 38.30
CA ILE A 14 13.86 15.40 37.93
C ILE A 14 14.66 16.23 38.94
N LEU A 15 14.45 16.00 40.24
CA LEU A 15 15.16 16.72 41.29
C LEU A 15 16.69 16.52 41.18
N ASP A 16 17.13 15.28 40.94
CA ASP A 16 18.55 14.93 40.82
C ASP A 16 19.21 15.44 39.53
N GLN A 17 18.51 15.34 38.39
CA GLN A 17 19.10 15.58 37.06
C GLN A 17 18.87 17.00 36.54
N PHE A 18 17.77 17.66 36.92
CA PHE A 18 17.38 19.00 36.42
C PHE A 18 17.36 20.06 37.54
N GLY A 19 17.13 19.65 38.78
CA GLY A 19 17.08 20.51 39.95
C GLY A 19 15.67 20.94 40.36
N GLU A 20 15.57 21.56 41.53
CA GLU A 20 14.31 21.86 42.22
C GLU A 20 13.36 22.74 41.41
N ARG A 21 13.88 23.71 40.65
CA ARG A 21 13.07 24.61 39.81
C ARG A 21 12.25 23.88 38.73
N TYR A 22 12.70 22.70 38.29
CA TYR A 22 12.03 21.90 37.28
C TYR A 22 11.00 20.93 37.85
N LEU A 23 10.91 20.80 39.18
CA LEU A 23 9.97 19.93 39.87
C LEU A 23 8.75 20.74 40.33
N PRO A 24 7.54 20.48 39.82
CA PRO A 24 6.34 21.15 40.30
C PRO A 24 5.98 20.67 41.71
N ASP A 25 5.40 21.57 42.53
CA ASP A 25 4.97 21.30 43.90
C ASP A 25 4.07 20.06 44.01
N LYS A 26 3.18 19.87 43.04
CA LYS A 26 2.23 18.76 42.98
C LYS A 26 2.55 17.82 41.81
N ALA A 27 2.35 16.53 42.05
CA ALA A 27 2.39 15.52 41.01
C ALA A 27 1.35 15.81 39.92
N ARG A 28 1.70 15.53 38.66
CA ARG A 28 0.80 15.72 37.51
C ARG A 28 0.13 14.41 37.16
N PHE A 29 -1.20 14.41 37.14
CA PHE A 29 -2.00 13.25 36.78
C PHE A 29 -2.63 13.43 35.40
N TYR A 30 -2.35 12.49 34.49
CA TYR A 30 -2.93 12.43 33.16
C TYR A 30 -3.84 11.21 33.07
N SER A 31 -5.13 11.43 33.27
CA SER A 31 -6.16 10.42 33.04
C SER A 31 -6.66 10.52 31.60
N THR A 32 -6.64 9.39 30.90
CA THR A 32 -7.41 9.22 29.67
C THR A 32 -8.72 8.53 30.04
N LYS A 33 -9.82 8.92 29.39
CA LYS A 33 -11.06 8.15 29.46
C LYS A 33 -10.87 6.89 28.61
N ALA A 34 -10.19 5.89 29.16
CA ALA A 34 -10.20 4.54 28.62
C ALA A 34 -11.65 4.04 28.64
N LYS A 35 -12.19 3.64 27.49
CA LYS A 35 -13.57 3.14 27.42
C LYS A 35 -13.70 1.74 28.02
N ASN A 36 -12.61 0.98 28.11
CA ASN A 36 -12.62 -0.40 28.59
C ASN A 36 -11.51 -0.70 29.62
N ALA A 37 -11.71 -1.73 30.45
CA ALA A 37 -10.75 -2.26 31.41
C ALA A 37 -9.47 -2.82 30.76
N GLN A 38 -9.51 -3.25 29.49
CA GLN A 38 -8.29 -3.58 28.74
C GLN A 38 -7.43 -2.34 28.42
N GLU A 39 -8.01 -1.14 28.38
CA GLU A 39 -7.27 0.11 28.20
C GLU A 39 -6.75 0.68 29.53
N ALA A 40 -6.98 -0.01 30.66
CA ALA A 40 -6.39 0.30 31.97
C ALA A 40 -4.91 -0.13 32.06
N HIS A 41 -4.18 0.00 30.95
CA HIS A 41 -2.73 -0.18 30.94
C HIS A 41 -2.03 1.08 31.43
N GLU A 42 -0.87 0.86 32.04
CA GLU A 42 0.01 1.96 32.37
C GLU A 42 0.52 2.64 31.09
N ALA A 43 0.82 3.93 31.15
CA ALA A 43 1.47 4.63 30.05
C ALA A 43 2.82 3.97 29.69
N ILE A 44 3.19 4.01 28.41
CA ILE A 44 4.52 3.57 27.96
C ILE A 44 5.57 4.52 28.52
N ARG A 45 6.47 4.00 29.35
CA ARG A 45 7.51 4.76 30.04
C ARG A 45 8.75 3.89 30.29
N PRO A 46 9.88 4.49 30.70
CA PRO A 46 10.99 3.73 31.25
C PRO A 46 10.55 2.92 32.47
N THR A 47 11.15 1.75 32.64
CA THR A 47 11.01 0.95 33.87
C THR A 47 11.65 1.67 35.07
N ASP A 48 12.70 2.46 34.82
CA ASP A 48 13.42 3.28 35.80
C ASP A 48 13.96 4.53 35.11
N PHE A 49 13.70 5.72 35.68
CA PHE A 49 14.11 7.00 35.12
C PHE A 49 15.61 7.31 35.31
N TYR A 50 16.34 6.60 36.17
CA TYR A 50 17.80 6.71 36.29
C TYR A 50 18.56 5.96 35.19
N ARG A 51 17.86 5.18 34.37
CA ARG A 51 18.39 4.56 33.15
C ARG A 51 18.34 5.57 32.01
N SER A 52 19.10 6.66 32.12
CA SER A 52 19.13 7.68 31.08
C SER A 52 19.55 7.09 29.72
N PRO A 53 19.11 7.69 28.60
CA PRO A 53 19.46 7.23 27.25
C PRO A 53 20.96 7.00 27.07
N ASP A 54 21.81 7.90 27.58
CA ASP A 54 23.27 7.74 27.50
C ASP A 54 23.80 6.50 28.24
N ARG A 55 23.19 6.13 29.37
CA ARG A 55 23.62 4.96 30.17
C ARG A 55 23.29 3.64 29.49
N ILE A 56 22.16 3.58 28.79
CA ILE A 56 21.69 2.33 28.18
C ILE A 56 22.03 2.21 26.68
N ARG A 57 22.49 3.28 26.03
CA ARG A 57 22.87 3.31 24.60
C ARG A 57 23.75 2.12 24.19
N LYS A 58 24.64 1.67 25.05
CA LYS A 58 25.55 0.53 24.80
C LYS A 58 24.86 -0.84 24.68
N PHE A 59 23.61 -0.97 25.12
CA PHE A 59 22.85 -2.23 25.11
C PHE A 59 21.80 -2.28 24.00
N LEU A 60 21.59 -1.18 23.28
CA LEU A 60 20.52 -1.02 22.31
C LEU A 60 21.09 -0.72 20.93
N ASP A 61 20.39 -1.16 19.89
CA ASP A 61 20.69 -0.71 18.53
C ASP A 61 20.25 0.75 18.31
N ALA A 62 20.57 1.29 17.12
CA ALA A 62 20.31 2.67 16.78
C ALA A 62 18.82 3.05 16.76
N ASP A 63 17.92 2.14 16.41
CA ASP A 63 16.48 2.41 16.36
C ASP A 63 15.86 2.27 17.75
N GLN A 64 16.27 1.24 18.49
CA GLN A 64 15.87 1.00 19.87
C GLN A 64 16.27 2.17 20.78
N ILE A 65 17.48 2.71 20.67
CA ILE A 65 17.91 3.85 21.50
C ILE A 65 17.15 5.12 21.15
N ARG A 66 16.84 5.34 19.86
CA ARG A 66 16.04 6.50 19.42
C ARG A 66 14.62 6.43 19.98
N LEU A 67 13.99 5.26 19.93
CA LEU A 67 12.67 5.05 20.51
C LEU A 67 12.70 5.17 22.04
N TYR A 68 13.71 4.60 22.70
CA TYR A 68 13.85 4.70 24.14
C TYR A 68 14.08 6.15 24.59
N ASP A 69 14.93 6.90 23.90
CA ASP A 69 15.19 8.33 24.17
C ASP A 69 13.89 9.13 24.11
N LEU A 70 13.07 8.90 23.09
CA LEU A 70 11.74 9.51 22.96
C LEU A 70 10.83 9.17 24.14
N ILE A 71 10.72 7.88 24.49
CA ILE A 71 9.89 7.40 25.61
C ILE A 71 10.38 7.99 26.94
N TRP A 72 11.69 8.02 27.16
CA TRP A 72 12.30 8.54 28.38
C TRP A 72 12.05 10.05 28.51
N LYS A 73 12.32 10.82 27.46
CA LYS A 73 12.11 12.26 27.44
C LYS A 73 10.63 12.62 27.63
N ARG A 74 9.72 11.92 26.96
CA ARG A 74 8.26 12.14 27.11
C ARG A 74 7.79 11.80 28.52
N GLY A 75 8.29 10.69 29.08
CA GLY A 75 7.95 10.24 30.43
C GLY A 75 8.40 11.23 31.50
N ILE A 76 9.66 11.67 31.46
CA ILE A 76 10.19 12.61 32.46
C ILE A 76 9.57 14.00 32.33
N ALA A 77 9.44 14.51 31.10
CA ALA A 77 8.83 15.81 30.82
C ALA A 77 7.38 15.91 31.30
N SER A 78 6.63 14.79 31.31
CA SER A 78 5.26 14.75 31.82
C SER A 78 5.15 15.16 33.29
N GLN A 79 6.21 15.02 34.10
CA GLN A 79 6.22 15.38 35.52
C GLN A 79 7.00 16.66 35.82
N MET A 80 7.51 17.36 34.80
CA MET A 80 8.28 18.60 34.96
C MET A 80 7.38 19.84 35.10
N ALA A 81 7.98 20.95 35.52
CA ALA A 81 7.35 22.25 35.60
C ALA A 81 6.95 22.77 34.21
N SER A 82 5.91 23.61 34.15
CA SER A 82 5.49 24.23 32.88
C SER A 82 6.57 25.17 32.38
N ALA A 83 6.71 25.28 31.05
CA ALA A 83 7.48 26.36 30.46
C ALA A 83 6.77 27.70 30.65
N GLU A 84 7.52 28.77 30.88
CA GLU A 84 7.04 30.14 30.94
C GLU A 84 7.52 30.88 29.70
N ILE A 85 6.57 31.30 28.86
CA ILE A 85 6.84 31.99 27.60
C ILE A 85 6.19 33.36 27.67
N GLU A 86 7.00 34.40 27.48
CA GLU A 86 6.52 35.77 27.34
C GLU A 86 6.25 36.03 25.86
N ARG A 87 5.01 36.41 25.54
CA ARG A 87 4.60 36.74 24.16
C ARG A 87 4.33 38.22 24.04
N THR A 88 5.05 38.87 23.13
CA THR A 88 4.89 40.28 22.80
C THR A 88 4.15 40.41 21.48
N THR A 89 3.07 41.19 21.47
CA THR A 89 2.35 41.57 20.25
C THR A 89 2.50 43.07 20.06
N ALA A 90 3.12 43.49 18.95
CA ALA A 90 3.23 44.88 18.55
C ALA A 90 2.22 45.18 17.43
N GLU A 91 1.39 46.18 17.66
CA GLU A 91 0.49 46.73 16.65
C GLU A 91 1.08 48.05 16.14
N ILE A 92 1.32 48.11 14.83
CA ILE A 92 2.01 49.23 14.19
C ILE A 92 1.04 49.86 13.20
N THR A 93 0.77 51.16 13.35
CA THR A 93 -0.01 51.91 12.36
C THR A 93 0.95 52.60 11.39
N ALA A 94 0.91 52.19 10.13
CA ALA A 94 1.58 52.92 9.06
C ALA A 94 0.61 53.97 8.48
N ASP A 95 1.04 55.22 8.37
CA ASP A 95 0.30 56.30 7.72
C ASP A 95 1.04 56.76 6.46
N ASN A 96 0.33 56.82 5.35
CA ASN A 96 0.79 57.42 4.12
C ASN A 96 -0.21 58.50 3.68
N LYS A 97 0.01 59.74 4.12
CA LYS A 97 -0.80 60.91 3.74
C LYS A 97 -2.30 60.72 3.98
N GLY A 98 -2.66 60.09 5.11
CA GLY A 98 -4.03 59.84 5.52
C GLY A 98 -4.56 58.44 5.18
N GLU A 99 -3.86 57.66 4.35
CA GLU A 99 -4.13 56.23 4.20
C GLU A 99 -3.41 55.45 5.31
N LYS A 100 -4.18 54.73 6.12
CA LYS A 100 -3.65 53.99 7.26
C LYS A 100 -3.68 52.49 7.02
N ALA A 101 -2.59 51.80 7.33
CA ALA A 101 -2.51 50.35 7.33
C ALA A 101 -2.14 49.84 8.74
N GLY A 102 -2.84 48.79 9.19
CA GLY A 102 -2.53 48.08 10.42
C GLY A 102 -1.54 46.95 10.14
N LEU A 103 -0.38 47.01 10.78
CA LEU A 103 0.66 45.99 10.74
C LEU A 103 0.72 45.32 12.11
N ARG A 104 1.04 44.03 12.14
CA ARG A 104 1.14 43.26 13.37
C ARG A 104 2.43 42.44 13.37
N ALA A 105 3.19 42.56 14.44
CA ALA A 105 4.34 41.70 14.71
C ALA A 105 4.11 40.93 16.01
N VAL A 106 4.45 39.66 16.02
CA VAL A 106 4.33 38.79 17.19
C VAL A 106 5.68 38.17 17.44
N GLY A 107 6.16 38.26 18.67
CA GLY A 107 7.32 37.50 19.10
C GLY A 107 7.15 36.86 20.46
N SER A 108 8.05 35.93 20.76
CA SER A 108 8.03 35.19 22.02
C SER A 108 9.43 34.93 22.54
N VAL A 109 9.58 34.93 23.87
CA VAL A 109 10.83 34.61 24.56
C VAL A 109 10.54 33.62 25.68
N ILE A 110 11.33 32.55 25.76
CA ILE A 110 11.27 31.58 26.86
C ILE A 110 11.92 32.23 28.10
N ARG A 111 11.11 32.48 29.15
CA ARG A 111 11.58 32.96 30.46
C ARG A 111 12.04 31.80 31.34
N PHE A 112 11.39 30.66 31.18
CA PHE A 112 11.75 29.39 31.81
C PHE A 112 11.34 28.25 30.88
N ASP A 113 12.27 27.35 30.59
CA ASP A 113 12.09 26.24 29.65
C ASP A 113 11.28 25.08 30.24
N GLY A 114 11.31 24.87 31.56
CA GLY A 114 10.50 23.84 32.22
C GLY A 114 10.68 22.47 31.55
N PHE A 115 9.57 21.80 31.22
CA PHE A 115 9.59 20.51 30.54
C PHE A 115 10.27 20.52 29.14
N ILE A 116 10.39 21.68 28.48
CA ILE A 116 11.03 21.81 27.16
C ILE A 116 12.52 21.45 27.23
N ALA A 117 13.15 21.65 28.39
CA ALA A 117 14.55 21.26 28.65
C ALA A 117 14.79 19.76 28.42
N ALA A 118 13.79 18.91 28.68
CA ALA A 118 13.88 17.47 28.47
C ALA A 118 13.25 17.01 27.15
N TYR A 119 12.22 17.71 26.66
CA TYR A 119 11.43 17.26 25.52
C TYR A 119 10.99 18.44 24.64
N THR A 120 11.47 18.45 23.40
CA THR A 120 10.99 19.34 22.34
C THR A 120 10.16 18.50 21.37
N ASP A 121 8.88 18.85 21.16
CA ASP A 121 8.11 18.22 20.08
C ASP A 121 8.74 18.61 18.75
N GLN A 122 9.21 17.63 17.98
CA GLN A 122 9.55 17.86 16.57
C GLN A 122 8.23 18.11 15.83
N LYS A 123 8.06 19.33 15.30
CA LYS A 123 6.97 19.60 14.35
C LYS A 123 7.11 18.65 13.15
N GLU A 124 5.99 18.11 12.66
CA GLU A 124 6.01 17.23 11.51
C GLU A 124 6.63 17.95 10.28
N ASP A 125 7.47 17.23 9.53
CA ASP A 125 8.01 17.68 8.24
C ASP A 125 6.83 18.03 7.29
N GLY A 126 6.50 19.32 7.21
CA GLY A 126 5.37 19.84 6.44
C GLY A 126 4.73 21.09 7.05
N GLU A 127 4.85 21.32 8.36
CA GLU A 127 4.55 22.62 8.96
C GLU A 127 5.81 23.50 8.94
N GLN A 128 6.25 23.89 7.74
CA GLN A 128 7.10 25.07 7.63
C GLN A 128 6.23 26.26 8.05
N SER A 129 6.53 26.86 9.20
CA SER A 129 6.20 28.27 9.37
C SER A 129 6.92 29.00 8.25
N ASP A 130 6.15 29.57 7.32
CA ASP A 130 6.65 30.33 6.16
C ASP A 130 7.41 31.61 6.56
N ASP A 131 7.60 31.84 7.87
CA ASP A 131 8.47 32.87 8.39
C ASP A 131 9.87 32.30 8.60
N GLY A 132 10.71 32.47 7.59
CA GLY A 132 12.16 32.31 7.66
C GLY A 132 12.86 33.37 8.53
N ASP A 133 12.34 33.62 9.74
CA ASP A 133 13.00 34.52 10.70
C ASP A 133 13.49 33.72 11.92
N GLU A 134 14.81 33.84 12.12
CA GLU A 134 15.52 33.44 13.32
C GLU A 134 14.78 33.90 14.59
N ASP A 135 14.50 32.94 15.47
CA ASP A 135 14.03 33.08 16.87
C ASP A 135 12.72 33.80 17.19
N GLY A 136 12.01 34.42 16.25
CA GLY A 136 10.71 35.07 16.52
C GLY A 136 10.77 36.04 17.71
N ARG A 137 11.96 36.60 18.00
CA ARG A 137 12.21 37.46 19.15
C ARG A 137 12.07 38.90 18.69
N LEU A 138 11.15 39.62 19.31
CA LEU A 138 11.05 41.06 19.09
C LEU A 138 12.14 41.81 19.87
N PRO A 139 12.69 42.90 19.30
CA PRO A 139 13.48 43.84 20.07
C PRO A 139 12.63 44.51 21.16
N GLU A 140 13.28 45.21 22.08
CA GLU A 140 12.57 46.10 23.00
C GLU A 140 11.89 47.22 22.18
N ILE A 141 10.58 47.41 22.39
CA ILE A 141 9.77 48.40 21.67
C ILE A 141 8.91 49.13 22.71
N ASN A 142 8.86 50.45 22.62
CA ASN A 142 8.03 51.27 23.49
C ASN A 142 6.75 51.76 22.80
N ALA A 143 5.70 52.01 23.59
CA ALA A 143 4.47 52.56 23.05
C ALA A 143 4.71 53.94 22.42
N ARG A 144 4.20 54.13 21.19
CA ARG A 144 4.35 55.37 20.40
C ARG A 144 5.78 55.68 19.95
N GLU A 145 6.68 54.70 19.98
CA GLU A 145 8.01 54.82 19.39
C GLU A 145 7.92 55.02 17.86
N THR A 146 8.83 55.83 17.31
CA THR A 146 8.90 56.06 15.87
C THR A 146 9.75 54.98 15.21
N LEU A 147 9.15 54.19 14.31
CA LEU A 147 9.85 53.12 13.60
C LEU A 147 10.32 53.57 12.22
N ALA A 148 11.59 53.30 11.90
CA ALA A 148 12.13 53.55 10.56
C ALA A 148 11.77 52.41 9.61
N LYS A 149 11.09 52.73 8.49
CA LYS A 149 10.84 51.78 7.41
C LYS A 149 12.17 51.39 6.75
N GLN A 150 12.55 50.12 6.84
CA GLN A 150 13.75 49.60 6.16
C GLN A 150 13.41 49.00 4.78
N LYS A 151 12.56 47.98 4.74
CA LYS A 151 12.20 47.25 3.52
C LYS A 151 10.69 46.92 3.52
N ILE A 152 10.10 46.86 2.33
CA ILE A 152 8.76 46.30 2.11
C ILE A 152 8.94 45.08 1.21
N ASN A 153 8.57 43.90 1.70
CA ASN A 153 8.48 42.68 0.91
C ASN A 153 7.01 42.46 0.57
N SER A 154 6.70 42.29 -0.72
CA SER A 154 5.38 41.87 -1.16
C SER A 154 5.49 40.41 -1.61
N THR A 155 4.75 39.54 -0.95
CA THR A 155 4.66 38.11 -1.26
C THR A 155 3.23 37.78 -1.67
N GLN A 156 3.09 36.85 -2.62
CA GLN A 156 1.81 36.30 -3.02
C GLN A 156 1.72 34.89 -2.45
N HIS A 157 0.61 34.61 -1.75
CA HIS A 157 0.32 33.28 -1.20
C HIS A 157 -0.94 32.72 -1.84
N PHE A 158 -1.04 31.40 -1.88
CA PHE A 158 -2.22 30.67 -2.33
C PHE A 158 -2.72 29.77 -1.20
N THR A 159 -4.01 29.47 -1.19
CA THR A 159 -4.57 28.50 -0.24
C THR A 159 -4.09 27.11 -0.59
N GLU A 160 -3.53 26.40 0.40
CA GLU A 160 -3.16 25.01 0.23
C GLU A 160 -4.37 24.08 0.42
N PRO A 161 -4.44 22.94 -0.29
CA PRO A 161 -5.44 21.92 -0.03
C PRO A 161 -5.18 21.25 1.33
N PRO A 162 -6.19 20.58 1.93
CA PRO A 162 -6.00 19.82 3.15
C PRO A 162 -4.85 18.81 3.03
N PRO A 163 -3.95 18.72 4.02
CA PRO A 163 -2.80 17.84 3.94
C PRO A 163 -3.23 16.37 3.93
N ARG A 164 -2.52 15.54 3.17
CA ARG A 164 -2.70 14.09 3.23
C ARG A 164 -2.29 13.55 4.59
N TYR A 165 -2.93 12.44 4.97
CA TYR A 165 -2.57 11.69 6.16
C TYR A 165 -1.17 11.08 6.05
N SER A 166 -0.34 11.28 7.07
CA SER A 166 0.74 10.36 7.45
C SER A 166 0.18 9.14 8.20
N GLU A 167 1.00 8.11 8.41
CA GLU A 167 0.62 6.98 9.29
C GLU A 167 0.21 7.47 10.69
N ALA A 168 0.97 8.40 11.27
CA ALA A 168 0.69 8.97 12.59
C ALA A 168 -0.64 9.73 12.64
N SER A 169 -0.86 10.64 11.67
CA SER A 169 -2.11 11.42 11.61
C SER A 169 -3.35 10.55 11.29
N LEU A 170 -3.19 9.45 10.53
CA LEU A 170 -4.28 8.50 10.30
C LEU A 170 -4.62 7.72 11.58
N ILE A 171 -3.62 7.25 12.31
CA ILE A 171 -3.82 6.58 13.61
C ILE A 171 -4.52 7.53 14.58
N LYS A 172 -4.06 8.78 14.67
CA LYS A 172 -4.71 9.81 15.49
C LYS A 172 -6.17 9.99 15.09
N LYS A 173 -6.46 10.04 13.78
CA LYS A 173 -7.84 10.17 13.30
C LYS A 173 -8.70 8.95 13.62
N MET A 174 -8.14 7.75 13.50
CA MET A 174 -8.80 6.50 13.88
C MET A 174 -9.13 6.47 15.38
N GLU A 175 -8.19 6.87 16.23
CA GLU A 175 -8.38 7.00 17.68
C GLU A 175 -9.48 8.01 18.03
N GLU A 176 -9.47 9.20 17.40
CA GLU A 176 -10.52 10.21 17.56
C GLU A 176 -11.92 9.70 17.19
N LEU A 177 -12.01 8.85 16.17
CA LEU A 177 -13.25 8.23 15.70
C LEU A 177 -13.61 6.95 16.48
N GLY A 178 -12.77 6.48 17.40
CA GLY A 178 -12.98 5.23 18.13
C GLY A 178 -12.85 3.95 17.29
N ILE A 179 -12.19 4.06 16.12
CA ILE A 179 -12.00 2.96 15.18
C ILE A 179 -10.65 2.29 15.44
N GLY A 180 -10.67 0.97 15.66
CA GLY A 180 -9.47 0.22 16.02
C GLY A 180 -9.02 0.45 17.46
N ARG A 181 -7.92 -0.22 17.83
CA ARG A 181 -7.33 -0.24 19.17
C ARG A 181 -5.81 -0.20 19.05
N PRO A 182 -5.05 0.09 20.13
CA PRO A 182 -3.58 0.11 20.10
C PRO A 182 -2.95 -1.16 19.50
N SER A 183 -3.61 -2.31 19.68
CA SER A 183 -3.18 -3.60 19.13
C SER A 183 -3.42 -3.76 17.62
N THR A 184 -4.29 -2.94 17.01
CA THR A 184 -4.72 -3.11 15.62
C THR A 184 -4.22 -2.01 14.68
N TYR A 185 -3.80 -0.84 15.17
CA TYR A 185 -3.37 0.28 14.32
C TYR A 185 -2.28 -0.09 13.30
N ALA A 186 -1.16 -0.68 13.77
CA ALA A 186 -0.06 -1.06 12.89
C ALA A 186 -0.47 -2.16 11.89
N ALA A 187 -1.28 -3.13 12.33
CA ALA A 187 -1.75 -4.23 11.48
C ALA A 187 -2.72 -3.74 10.40
N THR A 188 -3.58 -2.76 10.71
CA THR A 188 -4.50 -2.14 9.76
C THR A 188 -3.74 -1.39 8.68
N LEU A 189 -2.78 -0.53 9.05
CA LEU A 189 -1.93 0.19 8.08
C LEU A 189 -1.15 -0.78 7.19
N ALA A 190 -0.54 -1.82 7.77
CA ALA A 190 0.16 -2.85 7.02
C ALA A 190 -0.79 -3.54 6.02
N THR A 191 -2.01 -3.89 6.43
CA THR A 191 -2.99 -4.53 5.55
C THR A 191 -3.41 -3.63 4.40
N LEU A 192 -3.60 -2.33 4.63
CA LEU A 192 -3.95 -1.37 3.58
C LEU A 192 -2.84 -1.26 2.53
N ARG A 193 -1.58 -1.28 2.96
CA ARG A 193 -0.40 -1.25 2.08
C ARG A 193 -0.23 -2.56 1.33
N ASP A 194 -0.22 -3.69 2.05
CA ASP A 194 0.07 -5.02 1.49
C ASP A 194 -1.01 -5.47 0.48
N ARG A 195 -2.20 -4.87 0.53
CA ARG A 195 -3.29 -5.10 -0.43
C ARG A 195 -3.34 -4.09 -1.57
N ASP A 196 -2.38 -3.18 -1.67
CA ASP A 196 -2.31 -2.10 -2.66
C ASP A 196 -3.55 -1.19 -2.66
N TYR A 197 -4.14 -0.94 -1.48
CA TYR A 197 -5.20 0.07 -1.34
C TYR A 197 -4.62 1.47 -1.16
N VAL A 198 -3.48 1.56 -0.49
CA VAL A 198 -2.72 2.80 -0.31
C VAL A 198 -1.24 2.54 -0.60
N THR A 199 -0.55 3.57 -1.05
CA THR A 199 0.92 3.61 -1.10
C THR A 199 1.45 4.72 -0.21
N ILE A 200 2.70 4.62 0.19
CA ILE A 200 3.38 5.67 0.96
C ILE A 200 4.33 6.38 0.01
N ASP A 201 4.12 7.68 -0.16
CA ASP A 201 5.04 8.57 -0.86
C ASP A 201 5.37 9.75 0.04
N LYS A 202 6.67 10.03 0.24
CA LYS A 202 7.16 11.09 1.14
C LYS A 202 6.44 11.10 2.51
N ARG A 203 6.28 9.92 3.13
CA ARG A 203 5.55 9.71 4.41
C ARG A 203 4.06 10.08 4.40
N LYS A 204 3.46 10.31 3.23
CA LYS A 204 2.03 10.56 3.05
C LYS A 204 1.37 9.33 2.43
N LEU A 205 0.18 9.01 2.90
CA LEU A 205 -0.65 7.93 2.38
C LEU A 205 -1.41 8.43 1.14
N ILE A 206 -1.19 7.74 0.03
CA ILE A 206 -1.85 8.03 -1.25
C ILE A 206 -2.78 6.86 -1.60
N PRO A 207 -4.09 7.09 -1.72
CA PRO A 207 -5.04 6.04 -2.08
C PRO A 207 -4.85 5.62 -3.55
N GLN A 208 -4.67 4.33 -3.77
CA GLN A 208 -4.58 3.76 -5.12
C GLN A 208 -5.98 3.58 -5.74
N ALA A 209 -6.01 3.43 -7.06
CA ALA A 209 -7.22 3.17 -7.84
C ALA A 209 -8.03 1.98 -7.31
N LYS A 210 -7.34 0.90 -6.90
CA LYS A 210 -7.98 -0.28 -6.30
C LYS A 210 -8.67 0.05 -4.97
N GLY A 211 -8.02 0.84 -4.11
CA GLY A 211 -8.59 1.29 -2.85
C GLY A 211 -9.85 2.12 -3.08
N ARG A 212 -9.78 3.12 -3.97
CA ARG A 212 -10.92 3.97 -4.33
C ARG A 212 -12.10 3.17 -4.88
N LEU A 213 -11.84 2.20 -5.75
CA LEU A 213 -12.87 1.33 -6.32
C LEU A 213 -13.57 0.49 -5.23
N VAL A 214 -12.79 -0.12 -4.35
CA VAL A 214 -13.34 -0.92 -3.24
C VAL A 214 -14.14 -0.04 -2.28
N THR A 215 -13.64 1.16 -1.94
CA THR A 215 -14.37 2.12 -1.10
C THR A 215 -15.70 2.50 -1.73
N ALA A 216 -15.72 2.94 -2.99
CA ALA A 216 -16.96 3.31 -3.68
C ALA A 216 -17.96 2.15 -3.77
N PHE A 217 -17.48 0.92 -3.97
CA PHE A 217 -18.32 -0.27 -3.96
C PHE A 217 -18.95 -0.50 -2.57
N LEU A 218 -18.15 -0.43 -1.51
CA LEU A 218 -18.64 -0.65 -0.15
C LEU A 218 -19.57 0.48 0.30
N GLU A 219 -19.30 1.73 -0.06
CA GLU A 219 -20.19 2.86 0.26
C GLU A 219 -21.55 2.76 -0.45
N SER A 220 -21.59 2.20 -1.65
CA SER A 220 -22.82 2.06 -2.45
C SER A 220 -23.70 0.89 -2.01
N PHE A 221 -23.09 -0.24 -1.60
CA PHE A 221 -23.82 -1.50 -1.36
C PHE A 221 -23.74 -2.00 0.09
N PHE A 222 -22.79 -1.50 0.88
CA PHE A 222 -22.52 -1.93 2.25
C PHE A 222 -22.32 -0.74 3.20
N THR A 223 -23.03 0.38 2.98
CA THR A 223 -22.85 1.66 3.69
C THR A 223 -22.76 1.50 5.21
N LYS A 224 -23.71 0.77 5.81
CA LYS A 224 -23.73 0.45 7.25
C LYS A 224 -22.39 -0.09 7.79
N TYR A 225 -21.66 -0.89 7.00
CA TYR A 225 -20.43 -1.56 7.43
C TYR A 225 -19.16 -0.72 7.23
N VAL A 226 -19.25 0.40 6.52
CA VAL A 226 -18.14 1.35 6.33
C VAL A 226 -18.36 2.69 7.04
N GLU A 227 -19.54 2.89 7.63
CA GLU A 227 -19.80 4.00 8.53
C GLU A 227 -18.89 3.96 9.76
N TYR A 228 -18.37 5.14 10.13
CA TYR A 228 -17.47 5.29 11.25
C TYR A 228 -18.14 4.87 12.57
N ASP A 229 -19.39 5.30 12.78
CA ASP A 229 -20.14 5.02 14.01
C ASP A 229 -20.43 3.53 14.19
N PHE A 230 -20.75 2.80 13.12
CA PHE A 230 -20.95 1.35 13.18
C PHE A 230 -19.66 0.63 13.61
N THR A 231 -18.52 1.04 13.02
CA THR A 231 -17.23 0.43 13.31
C THR A 231 -16.82 0.70 14.76
N ALA A 232 -17.00 1.93 15.24
CA ALA A 232 -16.73 2.30 16.62
C ALA A 232 -17.64 1.56 17.63
N ASP A 233 -18.94 1.43 17.33
CA ASP A 233 -19.90 0.69 18.16
C ASP A 233 -19.59 -0.81 18.19
N LEU A 234 -19.13 -1.40 17.09
CA LEU A 234 -18.71 -2.80 17.07
C LEU A 234 -17.53 -3.03 18.01
N GLU A 235 -16.54 -2.15 18.00
CA GLU A 235 -15.40 -2.22 18.92
C GLU A 235 -15.86 -2.08 20.38
N GLU A 236 -16.81 -1.18 20.67
CA GLU A 236 -17.41 -1.04 22.00
C GLU A 236 -18.18 -2.31 22.44
N LYS A 237 -18.85 -3.01 21.51
CA LYS A 237 -19.47 -4.31 21.82
C LYS A 237 -18.41 -5.37 22.13
N LEU A 238 -17.28 -5.39 21.43
CA LEU A 238 -16.18 -6.31 21.73
C LEU A 238 -15.59 -6.03 23.11
N ASP A 239 -15.48 -4.76 23.49
CA ASP A 239 -15.07 -4.35 24.83
C ASP A 239 -16.03 -4.87 25.90
N ARG A 240 -17.34 -4.67 25.72
CA ARG A 240 -18.37 -5.18 26.65
C ARG A 240 -18.41 -6.70 26.73
N ILE A 241 -18.11 -7.40 25.63
CA ILE A 241 -17.91 -8.86 25.64
C ILE A 241 -16.72 -9.22 26.54
N SER A 242 -15.60 -8.51 26.43
CA SER A 242 -14.40 -8.77 27.24
C SER A 242 -14.63 -8.50 28.73
N ALA A 243 -15.51 -7.55 29.07
CA ALA A 243 -15.95 -7.26 30.43
C ALA A 243 -17.00 -8.25 30.96
N GLY A 244 -17.50 -9.18 30.13
CA GLY A 244 -18.53 -10.14 30.49
C GLY A 244 -19.97 -9.57 30.51
N GLU A 245 -20.17 -8.36 29.98
CA GLU A 245 -21.49 -7.69 29.94
C GLU A 245 -22.35 -8.13 28.75
N LEU A 246 -21.73 -8.64 27.68
CA LEU A 246 -22.42 -9.10 26.47
C LEU A 246 -22.03 -10.53 26.10
N ASN A 247 -23.01 -11.29 25.59
CA ASN A 247 -22.76 -12.63 25.07
C ASN A 247 -22.25 -12.55 23.62
N TRP A 248 -21.00 -12.96 23.39
CA TRP A 248 -20.35 -12.91 22.08
C TRP A 248 -21.10 -13.68 20.99
N LYS A 249 -21.75 -14.81 21.33
CA LYS A 249 -22.54 -15.59 20.36
C LYS A 249 -23.78 -14.85 19.92
N GLN A 250 -24.38 -14.05 20.79
CA GLN A 250 -25.53 -13.22 20.43
C GLN A 250 -25.10 -12.13 19.45
N VAL A 251 -24.03 -11.39 19.77
CA VAL A 251 -23.48 -10.34 18.91
C VAL A 251 -23.12 -10.89 17.52
N LEU A 252 -22.49 -12.06 17.43
CA LEU A 252 -22.18 -12.69 16.14
C LEU A 252 -23.43 -13.10 15.36
N ARG A 253 -24.47 -13.62 16.03
CA ARG A 253 -25.72 -14.00 15.36
C ARG A 253 -26.43 -12.78 14.79
N ASP A 254 -26.49 -11.69 15.54
CA ASP A 254 -27.15 -10.46 15.11
C ASP A 254 -26.37 -9.81 13.96
N PHE A 255 -25.04 -9.73 14.07
CA PHE A 255 -24.19 -9.27 12.96
C PHE A 255 -24.38 -10.13 11.70
N TRP A 256 -24.31 -11.46 11.82
CA TRP A 256 -24.39 -12.35 10.67
C TRP A 256 -25.75 -12.28 9.98
N LYS A 257 -26.84 -12.16 10.73
CA LYS A 257 -28.19 -12.06 10.18
C LYS A 257 -28.32 -10.84 9.26
N ASP A 258 -27.89 -9.67 9.76
CA ASP A 258 -27.96 -8.42 8.99
C ASP A 258 -26.99 -8.44 7.80
N PHE A 259 -25.78 -8.95 8.00
CA PHE A 259 -24.74 -8.98 6.96
C PHE A 259 -25.08 -9.94 5.84
N PHE A 260 -25.62 -11.11 6.17
CA PHE A 260 -26.03 -12.09 5.19
C PHE A 260 -27.20 -11.60 4.33
N SER A 261 -28.18 -10.90 4.92
CA SER A 261 -29.27 -10.27 4.17
C SER A 261 -28.72 -9.30 3.12
N GLN A 262 -27.80 -8.41 3.51
CA GLN A 262 -27.19 -7.44 2.59
C GLN A 262 -26.42 -8.12 1.44
N ILE A 263 -25.77 -9.26 1.72
CA ILE A 263 -25.07 -10.04 0.69
C ILE A 263 -26.06 -10.61 -0.32
N GLU A 264 -27.15 -11.23 0.12
CA GLU A 264 -28.15 -11.80 -0.79
C GLU A 264 -28.77 -10.71 -1.67
N ASP A 265 -29.15 -9.56 -1.10
CA ASP A 265 -29.67 -8.42 -1.85
C ASP A 265 -28.66 -7.92 -2.92
N THR A 266 -27.38 -7.85 -2.56
CA THR A 266 -26.32 -7.37 -3.47
C THR A 266 -26.00 -8.40 -4.57
N LYS A 267 -26.12 -9.70 -4.28
CA LYS A 267 -25.81 -10.79 -5.21
C LYS A 267 -26.82 -10.88 -6.35
N GLU A 268 -28.06 -10.43 -6.13
CA GLU A 268 -29.08 -10.34 -7.18
C GLU A 268 -28.81 -9.20 -8.19
N LEU A 269 -27.92 -8.26 -7.84
CA LEU A 269 -27.55 -7.17 -8.75
C LEU A 269 -26.75 -7.70 -9.93
N ARG A 270 -27.17 -7.30 -11.12
CA ARG A 270 -26.38 -7.51 -12.34
C ARG A 270 -25.10 -6.69 -12.24
N VAL A 271 -24.00 -7.24 -12.77
CA VAL A 271 -22.70 -6.56 -12.86
C VAL A 271 -22.83 -5.17 -13.50
N THR A 272 -23.74 -5.01 -14.46
CA THR A 272 -24.04 -3.71 -15.09
C THR A 272 -24.51 -2.68 -14.09
N ASN A 273 -25.47 -3.02 -13.21
CA ASN A 273 -25.99 -2.09 -12.21
C ASN A 273 -24.89 -1.65 -11.23
N VAL A 274 -24.03 -2.58 -10.83
CA VAL A 274 -22.87 -2.29 -9.98
C VAL A 274 -21.91 -1.32 -10.68
N LEU A 275 -21.61 -1.57 -11.96
CA LEU A 275 -20.74 -0.70 -12.75
C LEU A 275 -21.35 0.69 -12.98
N ASP A 276 -22.66 0.80 -13.15
CA ASP A 276 -23.35 2.08 -13.33
C ASP A 276 -23.27 2.91 -12.05
N SER A 277 -23.56 2.32 -10.89
CA SER A 277 -23.39 2.98 -9.59
C SER A 277 -21.94 3.41 -9.35
N LEU A 278 -20.97 2.56 -9.68
CA LEU A 278 -19.55 2.91 -9.57
C LEU A 278 -19.13 4.02 -10.53
N ASN A 279 -19.67 4.04 -11.74
CA ASN A 279 -19.43 5.09 -12.75
C ASN A 279 -19.96 6.45 -12.28
N GLU A 280 -21.04 6.47 -11.52
CA GLU A 280 -21.60 7.69 -10.93
C GLU A 280 -20.78 8.14 -9.72
N ALA A 281 -20.56 7.24 -8.76
CA ALA A 281 -19.83 7.55 -7.53
C ALA A 281 -18.39 8.01 -7.78
N LEU A 282 -17.70 7.39 -8.74
CA LEU A 282 -16.33 7.73 -9.08
C LEU A 282 -16.23 8.78 -10.19
N ALA A 283 -17.34 9.34 -10.67
CA ALA A 283 -17.34 10.25 -11.81
C ALA A 283 -16.37 11.44 -11.67
N PRO A 284 -16.27 12.14 -10.52
CA PRO A 284 -15.37 13.27 -10.37
C PRO A 284 -13.88 12.91 -10.46
N LEU A 285 -13.55 11.67 -10.10
CA LEU A 285 -12.18 11.14 -10.11
C LEU A 285 -11.82 10.55 -11.47
N VAL A 286 -12.76 9.81 -12.06
CA VAL A 286 -12.56 9.07 -13.31
C VAL A 286 -12.67 10.02 -14.51
N PHE A 287 -13.54 11.04 -14.43
CA PHE A 287 -13.80 12.02 -15.48
C PHE A 287 -13.56 13.44 -14.95
N PRO A 288 -12.30 13.84 -14.73
CA PRO A 288 -11.98 15.17 -14.23
C PRO A 288 -12.47 16.25 -15.19
N LYS A 289 -12.81 17.43 -14.64
CA LYS A 289 -13.25 18.58 -15.44
C LYS A 289 -12.19 18.95 -16.47
N ARG A 290 -12.63 19.24 -17.68
CA ARG A 290 -11.75 19.62 -18.78
C ARG A 290 -11.45 21.11 -18.73
N GLU A 291 -10.22 21.47 -19.11
CA GLU A 291 -9.78 22.86 -19.22
C GLU A 291 -10.54 23.63 -20.30
N ASP A 292 -10.96 22.93 -21.36
CA ASP A 292 -11.76 23.48 -22.46
C ASP A 292 -13.25 23.63 -22.13
N GLY A 293 -13.68 23.27 -20.91
CA GLY A 293 -15.08 23.32 -20.47
C GLY A 293 -16.00 22.29 -21.13
N GLY A 294 -15.47 21.37 -21.94
CA GLY A 294 -16.24 20.30 -22.57
C GLY A 294 -16.70 19.21 -21.57
N ASP A 295 -17.68 18.41 -21.97
CA ASP A 295 -18.16 17.29 -21.14
C ASP A 295 -17.02 16.26 -20.92
N PRO A 296 -16.63 15.99 -19.66
CA PRO A 296 -15.60 15.01 -19.30
C PRO A 296 -15.89 13.58 -19.75
N ARG A 297 -17.15 13.24 -20.03
CA ARG A 297 -17.57 11.91 -20.47
C ARG A 297 -17.45 11.70 -21.98
N ILE A 298 -17.30 12.74 -22.78
CA ILE A 298 -17.14 12.57 -24.23
C ILE A 298 -15.73 12.04 -24.53
N CYS A 299 -15.64 11.03 -25.38
CA CYS A 299 -14.38 10.45 -25.82
C CYS A 299 -13.63 11.42 -26.75
N GLN A 300 -12.38 11.70 -26.44
CA GLN A 300 -11.56 12.65 -27.21
C GLN A 300 -11.11 12.13 -28.57
N VAL A 301 -11.10 10.81 -28.76
CA VAL A 301 -10.62 10.21 -30.00
C VAL A 301 -11.70 10.21 -31.07
N CYS A 302 -12.95 9.90 -30.70
CA CYS A 302 -14.04 9.78 -31.68
C CYS A 302 -15.08 10.91 -31.58
N GLY A 303 -15.03 11.76 -30.54
CA GLY A 303 -15.93 12.90 -30.32
C GLY A 303 -17.41 12.55 -30.08
N THR A 304 -17.81 11.30 -30.26
CA THR A 304 -19.21 10.85 -30.30
C THR A 304 -19.53 9.76 -29.28
N GLY A 305 -18.52 9.03 -28.81
CA GLY A 305 -18.70 7.97 -27.82
C GLY A 305 -18.55 8.49 -26.40
N ASN A 306 -19.26 7.85 -25.46
CA ASN A 306 -19.16 8.15 -24.03
C ASN A 306 -18.11 7.24 -23.37
N LEU A 307 -17.34 7.82 -22.45
CA LEU A 307 -16.37 7.13 -21.62
C LEU A 307 -17.07 6.51 -20.41
N SER A 308 -16.79 5.24 -20.14
CA SER A 308 -17.27 4.55 -18.95
C SER A 308 -16.17 3.70 -18.31
N LEU A 309 -16.22 3.58 -16.99
CA LEU A 309 -15.43 2.68 -16.20
C LEU A 309 -15.87 1.24 -16.48
N LYS A 310 -14.90 0.39 -16.83
CA LYS A 310 -15.05 -1.03 -17.13
C LYS A 310 -14.03 -1.81 -16.30
N LEU A 311 -14.34 -3.08 -16.02
CA LEU A 311 -13.44 -4.00 -15.32
C LEU A 311 -12.80 -4.97 -16.31
N GLY A 312 -11.48 -5.10 -16.24
CA GLY A 312 -10.70 -6.02 -17.07
C GLY A 312 -9.81 -6.93 -16.23
N ARG A 313 -9.13 -7.88 -16.89
CA ARG A 313 -8.17 -8.81 -16.25
C ARG A 313 -7.05 -8.08 -15.49
N TYR A 314 -6.69 -6.88 -15.95
CA TYR A 314 -5.58 -6.08 -15.40
C TYR A 314 -6.07 -4.93 -14.51
N GLY A 315 -7.33 -4.96 -14.08
CA GLY A 315 -7.93 -3.93 -13.22
C GLY A 315 -8.97 -3.08 -13.94
N ALA A 316 -9.39 -2.01 -13.27
CA ALA A 316 -10.37 -1.07 -13.79
C ALA A 316 -9.74 -0.11 -14.80
N PHE A 317 -10.47 0.16 -15.88
CA PHE A 317 -10.04 1.06 -16.95
C PHE A 317 -11.25 1.84 -17.48
N VAL A 318 -10.99 3.02 -18.01
CA VAL A 318 -11.97 3.82 -18.75
C VAL A 318 -11.93 3.40 -20.21
N GLY A 319 -13.08 3.14 -20.82
CA GLY A 319 -13.17 2.80 -22.24
C GLY A 319 -14.31 3.52 -22.95
N CYS A 320 -14.17 3.70 -24.26
CA CYS A 320 -15.22 4.29 -25.09
C CYS A 320 -16.42 3.34 -25.29
N SER A 321 -17.63 3.91 -25.42
CA SER A 321 -18.86 3.21 -25.76
C SER A 321 -18.87 2.70 -27.20
N ASN A 322 -18.21 3.41 -28.12
CA ASN A 322 -18.19 3.08 -29.56
C ASN A 322 -17.21 1.96 -29.91
N TYR A 323 -16.75 1.17 -28.93
CA TYR A 323 -15.98 -0.04 -29.21
C TYR A 323 -16.86 -1.04 -29.98
N PRO A 324 -16.36 -1.70 -31.05
CA PRO A 324 -14.96 -1.80 -31.48
C PRO A 324 -14.45 -0.69 -32.40
N GLU A 325 -15.31 0.20 -32.90
CA GLU A 325 -14.93 1.28 -33.83
C GLU A 325 -13.99 2.31 -33.20
N CYS A 326 -14.12 2.54 -31.89
CA CYS A 326 -13.17 3.33 -31.09
C CYS A 326 -12.55 2.48 -29.99
N ASN A 327 -11.23 2.26 -30.06
CA ASN A 327 -10.46 1.46 -29.12
C ASN A 327 -9.82 2.28 -27.97
N TYR A 328 -10.25 3.53 -27.77
CA TYR A 328 -9.73 4.37 -26.69
C TYR A 328 -9.92 3.69 -25.34
N THR A 329 -8.82 3.53 -24.61
CA THR A 329 -8.81 3.04 -23.23
C THR A 329 -7.78 3.80 -22.40
N ARG A 330 -8.09 4.03 -21.13
CA ARG A 330 -7.18 4.63 -20.15
C ARG A 330 -7.23 3.82 -18.85
N GLN A 331 -6.08 3.35 -18.38
CA GLN A 331 -6.00 2.59 -17.14
C GLN A 331 -6.20 3.54 -15.94
N LEU A 332 -6.93 3.10 -14.92
CA LEU A 332 -7.14 3.91 -13.71
C LEU A 332 -5.89 3.97 -12.80
N SER A 333 -4.85 3.19 -13.10
CA SER A 333 -3.73 2.87 -12.20
C SER A 333 -2.51 3.81 -12.29
N SER A 334 -2.50 4.82 -13.16
CA SER A 334 -1.35 5.72 -13.33
C SER A 334 -1.64 7.10 -12.73
N GLU A 335 -1.68 7.19 -11.40
CA GLU A 335 -1.78 8.47 -10.67
C GLU A 335 -0.75 8.50 -9.52
N ASN A 336 0.53 8.34 -9.85
CA ASN A 336 1.54 9.11 -9.12
C ASN A 336 1.54 10.48 -9.77
N GLY A 337 1.10 11.52 -9.02
CA GLY A 337 0.87 12.88 -9.50
C GLY A 337 2.11 13.63 -9.97
N GLY A 338 2.82 13.10 -10.96
CA GLY A 338 3.41 13.92 -12.01
C GLY A 338 2.39 14.03 -13.13
N GLU A 339 2.34 15.18 -13.77
CA GLU A 339 1.80 15.36 -15.11
C GLU A 339 2.54 14.42 -16.08
N ALA A 340 2.28 13.13 -15.99
CA ALA A 340 2.35 12.30 -17.16
C ALA A 340 1.04 12.57 -17.86
N GLU A 341 1.06 13.57 -18.75
CA GLU A 341 0.27 13.50 -19.97
C GLU A 341 0.22 12.03 -20.34
N GLY A 342 -0.95 11.41 -20.23
CA GLY A 342 -1.15 10.11 -20.82
C GLY A 342 -0.93 10.34 -22.30
N VAL A 343 0.31 10.19 -22.76
CA VAL A 343 0.68 10.34 -24.15
C VAL A 343 -0.31 9.47 -24.88
N ALA A 344 -1.15 10.13 -25.65
CA ALA A 344 -2.12 9.51 -26.49
C ALA A 344 -1.36 8.68 -27.52
N LEU A 345 -0.95 7.46 -27.17
CA LEU A 345 -0.48 6.44 -28.11
C LEU A 345 -1.65 5.85 -28.91
N ASN A 346 -2.66 6.68 -29.21
CA ASN A 346 -3.68 6.39 -30.20
C ASN A 346 -3.32 6.99 -31.56
N GLU A 347 -2.39 7.95 -31.62
CA GLU A 347 -1.70 8.21 -32.88
C GLU A 347 -0.61 7.15 -33.04
N PRO A 348 -0.63 6.36 -34.13
CA PRO A 348 0.46 5.44 -34.43
C PRO A 348 1.76 6.24 -34.49
N LYS A 349 2.66 6.04 -33.52
CA LYS A 349 3.99 6.66 -33.59
C LYS A 349 4.72 5.97 -34.73
N ASN A 350 4.89 6.68 -35.85
CA ASN A 350 5.63 6.18 -37.00
C ASN A 350 7.11 6.02 -36.60
N LEU A 351 7.62 4.80 -36.74
CA LEU A 351 9.01 4.48 -36.43
C LEU A 351 9.87 4.41 -37.68
N GLY A 352 9.28 4.48 -38.88
CA GLY A 352 9.95 4.37 -40.17
C GLY A 352 9.32 3.32 -41.07
N THR A 353 9.99 2.98 -42.17
CA THR A 353 9.55 1.99 -43.15
C THR A 353 10.41 0.73 -43.11
N ASP A 354 9.82 -0.44 -43.35
CA ASP A 354 10.57 -1.68 -43.53
C ASP A 354 11.25 -1.67 -44.91
N PRO A 355 12.59 -1.75 -45.01
CA PRO A 355 13.31 -1.72 -46.28
C PRO A 355 13.04 -2.96 -47.16
N THR A 356 12.51 -4.03 -46.57
CA THR A 356 12.23 -5.29 -47.27
C THR A 356 10.83 -5.32 -47.87
N THR A 357 9.84 -4.79 -47.14
CA THR A 357 8.43 -4.83 -47.58
C THR A 357 7.88 -3.48 -48.04
N GLY A 358 8.56 -2.38 -47.73
CA GLY A 358 8.10 -1.01 -48.01
C GLY A 358 6.95 -0.54 -47.11
N GLU A 359 6.54 -1.35 -46.14
CA GLU A 359 5.40 -1.06 -45.24
C GLU A 359 5.84 -0.20 -44.05
N GLU A 360 4.95 0.66 -43.56
CA GLU A 360 5.22 1.48 -42.37
C GLU A 360 5.26 0.63 -41.09
N LEU A 361 6.23 0.91 -40.23
CA LEU A 361 6.28 0.42 -38.86
C LEU A 361 5.70 1.47 -37.92
N THR A 362 4.68 1.07 -37.16
CA THR A 362 4.05 1.94 -36.17
C THR A 362 4.04 1.31 -34.79
N LEU A 363 4.34 2.12 -33.77
CA LEU A 363 4.14 1.78 -32.36
C LEU A 363 2.75 2.23 -31.93
N ARG A 364 1.94 1.30 -31.41
CA ARG A 364 0.54 1.52 -31.03
C ARG A 364 0.28 1.00 -29.63
N SER A 365 -0.75 1.56 -28.97
CA SER A 365 -1.26 1.03 -27.71
C SER A 365 -2.44 0.08 -27.95
N GLY A 366 -2.52 -1.02 -27.20
CA GLY A 366 -3.56 -2.04 -27.35
C GLY A 366 -3.97 -2.70 -26.04
N ARG A 367 -5.03 -3.52 -26.09
CA ARG A 367 -5.63 -4.20 -24.92
C ARG A 367 -4.67 -5.06 -24.08
N PHE A 368 -3.52 -5.44 -24.65
CA PHE A 368 -2.52 -6.28 -24.00
C PHE A 368 -1.20 -5.53 -23.73
N GLY A 369 -1.23 -4.19 -23.82
CA GLY A 369 -0.05 -3.34 -23.75
C GLY A 369 0.40 -2.83 -25.13
N PRO A 370 1.48 -2.03 -25.15
CA PRO A 370 2.05 -1.48 -26.37
C PRO A 370 2.57 -2.57 -27.33
N TYR A 371 2.43 -2.35 -28.63
CA TYR A 371 2.86 -3.28 -29.67
C TYR A 371 3.33 -2.55 -30.93
N ILE A 372 4.21 -3.20 -31.69
CA ILE A 372 4.65 -2.80 -33.02
C ILE A 372 3.73 -3.45 -34.06
N GLN A 373 3.34 -2.68 -35.07
CA GLN A 373 2.60 -3.17 -36.23
C GLN A 373 3.32 -2.75 -37.51
N ARG A 374 3.47 -3.69 -38.45
CA ARG A 374 3.95 -3.43 -39.81
C ARG A 374 2.78 -3.47 -40.79
N GLY A 375 2.55 -2.36 -41.48
CA GLY A 375 1.40 -2.16 -42.37
C GLY A 375 0.08 -1.90 -41.61
N ASP A 376 -1.02 -1.84 -42.35
CA ASP A 376 -2.37 -1.60 -41.83
C ASP A 376 -3.33 -2.77 -42.11
N GLY A 377 -4.36 -2.90 -41.27
CA GLY A 377 -5.41 -3.91 -41.41
C GLY A 377 -5.35 -5.07 -40.41
N LYS A 378 -6.28 -6.02 -40.56
CA LYS A 378 -6.44 -7.14 -39.62
C LYS A 378 -5.30 -8.17 -39.71
N GLU A 379 -4.77 -8.37 -40.91
CA GLU A 379 -3.67 -9.30 -41.26
C GLU A 379 -2.26 -8.73 -40.99
N ALA A 380 -2.16 -7.46 -40.58
CA ALA A 380 -0.89 -6.80 -40.33
C ALA A 380 -0.06 -7.55 -39.27
N LYS A 381 1.25 -7.73 -39.53
CA LYS A 381 2.15 -8.41 -38.59
C LYS A 381 2.27 -7.56 -37.33
N ARG A 382 2.15 -8.20 -36.15
CA ARG A 382 2.20 -7.53 -34.84
C ARG A 382 3.21 -8.19 -33.92
N ALA A 383 3.93 -7.38 -33.14
CA ALA A 383 4.82 -7.84 -32.08
C ALA A 383 4.57 -7.03 -30.81
N SER A 384 4.16 -7.70 -29.73
CA SER A 384 3.97 -7.05 -28.43
C SER A 384 5.31 -6.69 -27.79
N LEU A 385 5.35 -5.56 -27.06
CA LEU A 385 6.54 -5.19 -26.31
C LEU A 385 6.77 -6.18 -25.14
N PRO A 386 8.03 -6.58 -24.88
CA PRO A 386 8.37 -7.42 -23.75
C PRO A 386 8.10 -6.75 -22.39
N LYS A 387 7.88 -7.55 -21.35
CA LYS A 387 7.64 -7.05 -19.99
C LYS A 387 8.88 -6.29 -19.48
N GLY A 388 8.71 -5.02 -19.12
CA GLY A 388 9.78 -4.16 -18.60
C GLY A 388 10.31 -3.14 -19.61
N TRP A 389 10.00 -3.29 -20.90
CA TRP A 389 10.35 -2.30 -21.93
C TRP A 389 9.34 -1.15 -21.93
N LYS A 390 9.84 0.10 -21.98
CA LYS A 390 9.00 1.29 -22.07
C LYS A 390 8.80 1.73 -23.53
N PRO A 391 7.61 2.23 -23.92
CA PRO A 391 7.36 2.75 -25.26
C PRO A 391 8.32 3.87 -25.70
N GLU A 392 8.77 4.68 -24.75
CA GLU A 392 9.72 5.79 -24.98
C GLU A 392 11.08 5.29 -25.48
N ASP A 393 11.50 4.11 -25.01
CA ASP A 393 12.83 3.53 -25.27
C ASP A 393 12.88 2.69 -26.57
N ILE A 394 11.79 2.69 -27.34
CA ILE A 394 11.68 1.94 -28.60
C ILE A 394 12.09 2.83 -29.78
N ASP A 395 13.24 2.48 -30.35
CA ASP A 395 13.74 3.00 -31.61
C ASP A 395 13.37 2.07 -32.79
N TYR A 396 13.74 2.51 -34.00
CA TYR A 396 13.51 1.76 -35.23
C TYR A 396 14.18 0.38 -35.24
N GLU A 397 15.43 0.28 -34.73
CA GLU A 397 16.19 -0.96 -34.74
C GLU A 397 15.55 -2.03 -33.84
N LYS A 398 15.14 -1.65 -32.63
CA LYS A 398 14.42 -2.52 -31.70
C LYS A 398 13.06 -2.95 -32.24
N ALA A 399 12.33 -2.04 -32.89
CA ALA A 399 11.04 -2.36 -33.50
C ALA A 399 11.19 -3.36 -34.65
N MET A 400 12.21 -3.19 -35.49
CA MET A 400 12.57 -4.13 -36.56
C MET A 400 13.00 -5.50 -35.99
N ALA A 401 13.82 -5.51 -34.95
CA ALA A 401 14.21 -6.74 -34.27
C ALA A 401 13.00 -7.50 -33.71
N LEU A 402 12.03 -6.81 -33.09
CA LEU A 402 10.81 -7.43 -32.57
C LEU A 402 9.89 -7.96 -33.68
N ILE A 403 9.68 -7.19 -34.76
CA ILE A 403 8.75 -7.59 -35.83
C ILE A 403 9.30 -8.72 -36.70
N SER A 404 10.63 -8.88 -36.76
CA SER A 404 11.31 -9.95 -37.50
C SER A 404 11.29 -11.29 -36.79
N LEU A 405 10.87 -11.36 -35.52
CA LEU A 405 10.69 -12.62 -34.82
C LEU A 405 9.56 -13.47 -35.46
N PRO A 406 9.66 -14.81 -35.36
CA PRO A 406 10.77 -15.59 -34.80
C PRO A 406 12.05 -15.57 -35.69
N ARG A 407 13.23 -15.53 -35.05
CA ARG A 407 14.55 -15.48 -35.71
C ARG A 407 15.13 -16.89 -35.87
N ASP A 408 15.63 -17.21 -37.05
CA ASP A 408 16.34 -18.48 -37.29
C ASP A 408 17.78 -18.40 -36.78
N ILE A 409 18.18 -19.36 -35.95
CA ILE A 409 19.52 -19.45 -35.35
C ILE A 409 20.42 -20.37 -36.18
N GLY A 410 19.88 -21.48 -36.68
CA GLY A 410 20.61 -22.46 -37.48
C GLY A 410 20.13 -23.89 -37.29
N LYS A 411 20.70 -24.82 -38.05
CA LYS A 411 20.39 -26.26 -37.95
C LYS A 411 21.08 -26.87 -36.73
N HIS A 412 20.34 -27.63 -35.94
CA HIS A 412 20.90 -28.39 -34.82
C HIS A 412 21.92 -29.43 -35.34
N PRO A 413 23.10 -29.56 -34.71
CA PRO A 413 24.18 -30.40 -35.21
C PRO A 413 23.82 -31.90 -35.29
N GLU A 414 23.01 -32.39 -34.34
CA GLU A 414 22.62 -33.81 -34.29
C GLU A 414 21.39 -34.15 -35.14
N THR A 415 20.33 -33.33 -35.07
CA THR A 415 19.04 -33.63 -35.71
C THR A 415 18.92 -33.02 -37.11
N GLY A 416 19.80 -32.07 -37.47
CA GLY A 416 19.76 -31.33 -38.74
C GLY A 416 18.56 -30.39 -38.91
N LYS A 417 17.64 -30.33 -37.94
CA LYS A 417 16.41 -29.52 -37.98
C LYS A 417 16.69 -28.10 -37.50
N MET A 418 15.91 -27.13 -38.01
CA MET A 418 16.09 -25.71 -37.69
C MET A 418 15.80 -25.42 -36.21
N ILE A 419 16.56 -24.49 -35.63
CA ILE A 419 16.29 -23.88 -34.34
C ILE A 419 15.92 -22.42 -34.59
N SER A 420 14.81 -21.96 -34.02
CA SER A 420 14.40 -20.56 -34.05
C SER A 420 14.17 -19.99 -32.64
N SER A 421 14.42 -18.70 -32.44
CA SER A 421 14.09 -17.98 -31.21
C SER A 421 12.89 -17.05 -31.39
N GLY A 422 12.11 -16.87 -30.32
CA GLY A 422 10.97 -15.96 -30.35
C GLY A 422 10.46 -15.62 -28.95
N ILE A 423 9.40 -14.81 -28.91
CA ILE A 423 8.73 -14.41 -27.67
C ILE A 423 7.29 -14.91 -27.73
N GLY A 424 6.91 -15.75 -26.76
CA GLY A 424 5.58 -16.35 -26.67
C GLY A 424 4.82 -15.87 -25.45
N ARG A 425 3.60 -16.38 -25.25
CA ARG A 425 2.73 -16.05 -24.10
C ARG A 425 3.36 -16.31 -22.72
N TYR A 426 4.38 -17.15 -22.65
CA TYR A 426 5.08 -17.53 -21.42
C TYR A 426 6.52 -17.00 -21.34
N GLY A 427 6.89 -16.06 -22.23
CA GLY A 427 8.21 -15.46 -22.27
C GLY A 427 9.07 -15.92 -23.45
N PRO A 428 10.38 -15.58 -23.42
CA PRO A 428 11.32 -15.85 -24.50
C PRO A 428 11.63 -17.35 -24.62
N PHE A 429 11.72 -17.85 -25.86
CA PHE A 429 11.86 -19.28 -26.13
C PHE A 429 12.73 -19.60 -27.35
N LEU A 430 13.20 -20.85 -27.40
CA LEU A 430 13.75 -21.55 -28.57
C LEU A 430 12.77 -22.62 -29.02
N LEU A 431 12.55 -22.76 -30.33
CA LEU A 431 11.75 -23.81 -30.94
C LEU A 431 12.66 -24.74 -31.74
N HIS A 432 12.58 -26.03 -31.44
CA HIS A 432 13.28 -27.08 -32.15
C HIS A 432 12.44 -28.35 -32.21
N ASP A 433 12.15 -28.84 -33.41
CA ASP A 433 11.40 -30.08 -33.66
C ASP A 433 10.07 -30.19 -32.89
N GLY A 434 9.28 -29.11 -32.88
CA GLY A 434 8.01 -29.03 -32.15
C GLY A 434 8.14 -28.86 -30.63
N SER A 435 9.36 -28.90 -30.09
CA SER A 435 9.67 -28.68 -28.68
C SER A 435 10.14 -27.25 -28.41
N TYR A 436 9.64 -26.67 -27.34
CA TYR A 436 10.02 -25.32 -26.91
C TYR A 436 11.02 -25.40 -25.77
N ALA A 437 12.06 -24.57 -25.74
CA ALA A 437 12.94 -24.35 -24.59
C ALA A 437 12.92 -22.89 -24.14
N ASN A 438 12.99 -22.63 -22.83
CA ASN A 438 12.84 -21.29 -22.29
C ASN A 438 14.20 -20.59 -22.22
N LEU A 439 14.25 -19.31 -22.61
CA LEU A 439 15.40 -18.43 -22.39
C LEU A 439 15.18 -17.63 -21.10
N GLU A 440 16.26 -17.14 -20.51
CA GLU A 440 16.22 -16.43 -19.22
C GLU A 440 15.80 -14.97 -19.39
N THR A 441 16.35 -14.30 -20.41
CA THR A 441 16.10 -12.88 -20.68
C THR A 441 15.53 -12.67 -22.08
N VAL A 442 14.94 -11.48 -22.29
CA VAL A 442 14.39 -11.07 -23.58
C VAL A 442 15.54 -10.81 -24.56
N GLU A 443 16.64 -10.26 -24.06
CA GLU A 443 17.85 -9.92 -24.80
C GLU A 443 18.50 -11.18 -25.41
N ASP A 444 18.38 -12.33 -24.74
CA ASP A 444 18.85 -13.61 -25.27
C ASP A 444 18.16 -14.00 -26.58
N VAL A 445 16.90 -13.60 -26.80
CA VAL A 445 16.16 -13.94 -28.03
C VAL A 445 16.88 -13.40 -29.27
N PHE A 446 17.49 -12.22 -29.14
CA PHE A 446 18.15 -11.53 -30.25
C PHE A 446 19.62 -11.94 -30.41
N SER A 447 20.29 -12.32 -29.31
CA SER A 447 21.73 -12.55 -29.29
C SER A 447 22.15 -14.02 -29.24
N VAL A 448 21.26 -14.95 -28.85
CA VAL A 448 21.61 -16.36 -28.67
C VAL A 448 22.19 -16.96 -29.96
N GLY A 449 23.35 -17.61 -29.83
CA GLY A 449 24.03 -18.34 -30.89
C GLY A 449 23.74 -19.84 -30.86
N LEU A 450 24.08 -20.54 -31.95
CA LEU A 450 23.77 -21.96 -32.15
C LEU A 450 24.26 -22.85 -30.99
N ASN A 451 25.49 -22.64 -30.51
CA ASN A 451 26.07 -23.45 -29.44
C ASN A 451 25.24 -23.36 -28.14
N ARG A 452 24.88 -22.14 -27.73
CA ARG A 452 24.04 -21.93 -26.53
C ARG A 452 22.63 -22.46 -26.73
N ALA A 453 22.06 -22.29 -27.94
CA ALA A 453 20.73 -22.77 -28.24
C ALA A 453 20.62 -24.30 -28.13
N VAL A 454 21.62 -25.04 -28.64
CA VAL A 454 21.73 -26.49 -28.52
C VAL A 454 21.84 -26.91 -27.05
N THR A 455 22.65 -26.21 -26.25
CA THR A 455 22.76 -26.49 -24.80
C THR A 455 21.42 -26.32 -24.08
N VAL A 456 20.70 -25.22 -24.31
CA VAL A 456 19.41 -24.95 -23.67
C VAL A 456 18.35 -25.99 -24.08
N ILE A 457 18.37 -26.42 -25.34
CA ILE A 457 17.47 -27.46 -25.84
C ILE A 457 17.80 -28.81 -25.17
N ALA A 458 19.08 -29.18 -25.08
CA ALA A 458 19.53 -30.41 -24.43
C ALA A 458 19.22 -30.43 -22.92
N GLU A 459 19.47 -29.33 -22.22
CA GLU A 459 19.12 -29.15 -20.80
C GLU A 459 17.63 -29.35 -20.54
N LYS A 460 16.77 -28.97 -21.50
CA LYS A 460 15.33 -29.19 -21.39
C LYS A 460 14.88 -30.57 -21.85
N ALA A 461 15.51 -31.15 -22.87
CA ALA A 461 15.25 -32.53 -23.32
C ALA A 461 15.58 -33.54 -22.21
N ASN A 462 16.66 -33.30 -21.46
CA ASN A 462 17.02 -34.06 -20.26
C ASN A 462 16.06 -33.85 -19.09
N LYS A 463 15.02 -33.02 -19.24
CA LYS A 463 14.02 -32.67 -18.21
C LYS A 463 12.58 -33.17 -18.51
N ALA A 464 12.29 -34.13 -19.39
CA ALA A 464 10.90 -34.61 -19.61
C ALA A 464 10.72 -36.12 -19.91
N PRO A 465 9.56 -36.78 -19.63
CA PRO A 465 8.33 -36.32 -18.99
C PRO A 465 8.02 -37.09 -17.68
N GLY A 466 8.18 -36.43 -16.54
CA GLY A 466 7.77 -36.96 -15.25
C GLY A 466 8.03 -35.91 -14.18
N ARG A 467 6.95 -35.36 -13.60
CA ARG A 467 6.94 -34.23 -12.64
C ARG A 467 7.23 -32.84 -13.22
N GLY A 468 6.39 -32.43 -14.17
CA GLY A 468 6.01 -31.03 -14.37
C GLY A 468 4.70 -30.67 -13.65
N ALA A 469 4.36 -31.35 -12.54
CA ALA A 469 3.39 -30.81 -11.59
C ALA A 469 4.20 -29.95 -10.62
N ARG A 470 3.75 -28.72 -10.34
CA ARG A 470 4.21 -27.84 -9.24
C ARG A 470 4.99 -28.65 -8.21
N GLY A 471 6.32 -28.62 -8.30
CA GLY A 471 7.18 -29.47 -7.50
C GLY A 471 6.85 -29.23 -6.04
N THR A 472 6.35 -30.25 -5.36
CA THR A 472 6.17 -30.22 -3.92
C THR A 472 7.55 -29.89 -3.32
N PRO A 473 7.68 -28.84 -2.50
CA PRO A 473 8.97 -28.42 -1.94
C PRO A 473 9.71 -29.60 -1.31
N ALA A 474 11.04 -29.56 -1.37
CA ALA A 474 11.90 -30.57 -0.76
C ALA A 474 11.59 -30.70 0.74
N ALA A 475 11.57 -31.93 1.25
CA ALA A 475 11.31 -32.19 2.67
C ALA A 475 12.46 -31.64 3.52
N LEU A 476 12.15 -30.76 4.47
CA LEU A 476 13.05 -30.25 5.50
C LEU A 476 13.38 -31.33 6.53
N LYS A 477 12.43 -32.23 6.83
CA LYS A 477 12.56 -33.32 7.80
C LYS A 477 11.53 -34.43 7.51
N THR A 478 11.94 -35.68 7.60
CA THR A 478 11.04 -36.85 7.54
C THR A 478 10.78 -37.34 8.96
N LEU A 479 9.52 -37.43 9.37
CA LEU A 479 9.11 -37.76 10.74
C LEU A 479 8.78 -39.25 10.94
N GLY A 480 8.79 -40.05 9.87
CA GLY A 480 8.46 -41.48 9.89
C GLY A 480 7.15 -41.79 9.15
N ASP A 481 6.65 -43.01 9.27
CA ASP A 481 5.42 -43.46 8.61
C ASP A 481 4.17 -43.15 9.46
N HIS A 482 3.11 -42.71 8.79
CA HIS A 482 1.79 -42.51 9.39
C HIS A 482 1.16 -43.87 9.74
N PRO A 483 0.37 -43.98 10.84
CA PRO A 483 -0.34 -45.21 11.20
C PRO A 483 -1.23 -45.78 10.09
N ASP A 484 -1.76 -44.89 9.23
CA ASP A 484 -2.60 -45.24 8.08
C ASP A 484 -1.80 -45.42 6.76
N GLY A 485 -0.46 -45.47 6.85
CA GLY A 485 0.46 -45.73 5.74
C GLY A 485 1.04 -44.48 5.07
N GLY A 486 2.31 -44.55 4.68
CA GLY A 486 3.04 -43.48 3.95
C GLY A 486 3.76 -42.48 4.87
N ALA A 487 4.85 -41.91 4.36
CA ALA A 487 5.75 -41.06 5.14
C ALA A 487 5.17 -39.66 5.41
N ILE A 488 5.37 -39.18 6.64
CA ILE A 488 5.08 -37.81 7.09
C ILE A 488 6.34 -36.95 6.89
N THR A 489 6.22 -35.84 6.17
CA THR A 489 7.33 -34.94 5.86
C THR A 489 7.01 -33.49 6.21
N VAL A 490 7.95 -32.76 6.80
CA VAL A 490 7.85 -31.31 7.02
C VAL A 490 8.49 -30.58 5.83
N ARG A 491 7.84 -29.55 5.30
CA ARG A 491 8.26 -28.81 4.09
C ARG A 491 8.09 -27.32 4.27
N ASP A 492 8.81 -26.53 3.49
CA ASP A 492 8.62 -25.07 3.46
C ASP A 492 7.70 -24.65 2.31
N GLY A 493 6.79 -23.71 2.56
CA GLY A 493 5.75 -23.32 1.61
C GLY A 493 5.53 -21.81 1.55
N LYS A 494 4.82 -21.34 0.52
CA LYS A 494 4.50 -19.92 0.30
C LYS A 494 3.84 -19.24 1.52
N TYR A 495 3.18 -20.01 2.38
CA TYR A 495 2.44 -19.53 3.55
C TYR A 495 3.10 -19.90 4.90
N GLY A 496 4.34 -20.40 4.87
CA GLY A 496 5.07 -20.92 6.03
C GLY A 496 5.28 -22.44 5.97
N PRO A 497 6.04 -23.01 6.93
CA PRO A 497 6.32 -24.43 6.98
C PRO A 497 5.07 -25.25 7.26
N TYR A 498 4.98 -26.45 6.70
CA TYR A 498 3.80 -27.31 6.78
C TYR A 498 4.17 -28.80 6.84
N VAL A 499 3.30 -29.60 7.44
CA VAL A 499 3.37 -31.06 7.45
C VAL A 499 2.64 -31.60 6.21
N ASN A 500 3.27 -32.52 5.50
CA ASN A 500 2.72 -33.19 4.33
C ASN A 500 2.69 -34.71 4.57
N TRP A 501 1.50 -35.28 4.46
CA TRP A 501 1.26 -36.72 4.42
C TRP A 501 0.34 -37.05 3.24
N GLY A 502 0.88 -37.74 2.23
CA GLY A 502 0.15 -38.03 0.99
C GLY A 502 -0.37 -36.77 0.28
N LYS A 503 -1.70 -36.62 0.22
CA LYS A 503 -2.40 -35.45 -0.35
C LYS A 503 -2.74 -34.36 0.68
N VAL A 504 -2.55 -34.64 1.97
CA VAL A 504 -2.90 -33.72 3.07
C VAL A 504 -1.71 -32.79 3.35
N ASN A 505 -2.00 -31.50 3.49
CA ASN A 505 -1.01 -30.46 3.85
C ASN A 505 -1.57 -29.67 5.04
N ALA A 506 -0.93 -29.76 6.21
CA ALA A 506 -1.31 -29.04 7.42
C ALA A 506 -0.29 -27.94 7.73
N THR A 507 -0.69 -26.67 7.70
CA THR A 507 0.22 -25.53 7.90
C THR A 507 0.60 -25.38 9.37
N LEU A 508 1.89 -25.17 9.67
CA LEU A 508 2.36 -24.96 11.04
C LEU A 508 2.11 -23.51 11.50
N PRO A 509 1.87 -23.27 12.80
CA PRO A 509 1.75 -21.92 13.35
C PRO A 509 3.01 -21.07 13.09
N LYS A 510 2.81 -19.78 12.77
CA LYS A 510 3.92 -18.83 12.49
C LYS A 510 4.87 -18.74 13.69
N GLY A 511 6.17 -18.92 13.45
CA GLY A 511 7.24 -18.80 14.45
C GLY A 511 7.71 -20.12 15.07
N LYS A 512 7.11 -21.27 14.72
CA LYS A 512 7.56 -22.58 15.19
C LYS A 512 8.69 -23.12 14.29
N ASP A 513 9.77 -23.60 14.90
CA ASP A 513 10.92 -24.17 14.17
C ASP A 513 10.52 -25.49 13.47
N PRO A 514 10.63 -25.58 12.13
CA PRO A 514 10.35 -26.81 11.37
C PRO A 514 11.18 -28.02 11.81
N GLN A 515 12.37 -27.82 12.38
CA GLN A 515 13.25 -28.90 12.83
C GLN A 515 12.83 -29.48 14.20
N ALA A 516 12.06 -28.73 14.99
CA ALA A 516 11.65 -29.13 16.34
C ALA A 516 10.34 -29.95 16.40
N ILE A 517 9.66 -30.15 15.28
CA ILE A 517 8.37 -30.88 15.23
C ILE A 517 8.56 -32.38 15.52
N THR A 518 7.64 -32.93 16.33
CA THR A 518 7.55 -34.36 16.68
C THR A 518 6.44 -35.07 15.89
N VAL A 519 6.49 -36.40 15.87
CA VAL A 519 5.51 -37.24 15.15
C VAL A 519 4.09 -37.05 15.70
N GLU A 520 3.94 -36.93 17.01
CA GLU A 520 2.64 -36.76 17.68
C GLU A 520 1.96 -35.44 17.30
N GLU A 521 2.74 -34.36 17.18
CA GLU A 521 2.23 -33.05 16.77
C GLU A 521 1.82 -33.05 15.29
N ALA A 522 2.57 -33.74 14.44
CA ALA A 522 2.26 -33.89 13.02
C ALA A 522 0.96 -34.67 12.80
N LEU A 523 0.76 -35.78 13.51
CA LEU A 523 -0.50 -36.55 13.51
C LEU A 523 -1.69 -35.72 14.02
N GLY A 524 -1.44 -34.85 15.01
CA GLY A 524 -2.45 -33.94 15.53
C GLY A 524 -2.89 -32.87 14.52
N ALA A 525 -1.96 -32.36 13.72
CA ALA A 525 -2.24 -31.38 12.66
C ALA A 525 -3.01 -32.02 11.49
N ASP A 526 -2.61 -33.22 11.06
CA ASP A 526 -3.29 -33.97 9.99
C ASP A 526 -4.74 -34.31 10.35
N ARG A 527 -5.03 -34.69 11.61
CA ARG A 527 -6.41 -34.97 12.07
C ARG A 527 -7.32 -33.74 12.04
N ARG A 528 -6.78 -32.53 12.20
CA ARG A 528 -7.56 -31.28 12.14
C ARG A 528 -7.91 -30.93 10.69
N GLU A 529 -6.97 -31.12 9.76
CA GLU A 529 -7.16 -30.82 8.34
C GLU A 529 -8.01 -31.90 7.63
N GLY A 530 -7.81 -33.18 7.96
CA GLY A 530 -8.55 -34.32 7.38
C GLY A 530 -10.06 -34.28 7.62
N ARG A 531 -10.51 -33.71 8.76
CA ARG A 531 -11.94 -33.47 9.05
C ARG A 531 -12.56 -32.34 8.22
N GLN A 532 -11.77 -31.41 7.68
CA GLN A 532 -12.28 -30.37 6.78
C GLN A 532 -12.37 -30.85 5.33
N GLY A 533 -11.57 -31.84 4.94
CA GLY A 533 -11.60 -32.45 3.60
C GLY A 533 -12.86 -33.25 3.30
N SER A 534 -13.37 -34.04 4.27
CA SER A 534 -14.53 -34.92 4.05
C SER A 534 -15.87 -34.18 3.90
N CYS A 535 -15.97 -32.92 4.33
CA CYS A 535 -17.18 -32.12 4.14
C CYS A 535 -17.34 -31.54 2.72
N ARG A 536 -16.38 -31.73 1.81
CA ARG A 536 -16.42 -31.15 0.45
C ARG A 536 -16.80 -32.15 -0.66
N GLU A 537 -16.85 -33.45 -0.40
CA GLU A 537 -17.12 -34.45 -1.45
C GLU A 537 -18.60 -34.90 -1.56
N ASP A 538 -19.46 -34.66 -0.57
CA ASP A 538 -20.86 -35.15 -0.58
C ASP A 538 -21.93 -34.12 -1.01
N ARG A 539 -21.63 -33.20 -1.93
CA ARG A 539 -22.64 -32.31 -2.55
C ARG A 539 -22.60 -32.31 -4.08
N GLN A 540 -22.49 -33.49 -4.69
CA GLN A 540 -22.87 -33.70 -6.08
C GLN A 540 -23.51 -35.08 -6.24
N GLY A 541 -24.82 -35.16 -6.01
CA GLY A 541 -25.59 -36.35 -6.34
C GLY A 541 -26.76 -36.57 -5.40
N GLU A 542 -27.83 -35.80 -5.55
CA GLU A 542 -29.20 -36.27 -5.31
C GLU A 542 -30.20 -35.22 -5.82
N SER A 543 -30.58 -35.38 -7.08
CA SER A 543 -31.86 -34.94 -7.61
C SER A 543 -32.62 -36.18 -8.04
N GLN A 544 -33.89 -36.26 -7.64
CA GLN A 544 -34.91 -37.29 -7.92
C GLN A 544 -35.07 -38.40 -6.88
N ALA A 545 -36.07 -38.24 -6.01
CA ALA A 545 -37.20 -39.18 -5.87
C ALA A 545 -38.28 -38.58 -4.95
N GLU A 546 -39.51 -39.00 -5.17
CA GLU A 546 -40.79 -38.54 -4.67
C GLU A 546 -40.99 -38.67 -3.14
N GLY A 547 -41.93 -37.88 -2.60
CA GLY A 547 -42.45 -38.01 -1.23
C GLY A 547 -43.15 -36.74 -0.74
#